data_AF-A0A5S4VEA1-F1
#
_entry.id   AF-A0A5S4VEA1-F1
#
_cell.length_a   1.000
_cell.length_b   1.000
_cell.length_c   1.000
_cell.angle_alpha   90.00
_cell.angle_beta   90.00
_cell.angle_gamma   90.00
#
_symmetry.space_group_name_H-M   'P 1'
#
loop_
_entity.id
_entity.type
_entity.pdbx_description
1 polymer ?
#
loop_
_entity_poly.entity_id
_entity_poly.type
_entity_poly.pdbx_seq_one_letter_code
_entity_poly.pdbx_strand_id
1 'polypeptide(L)'
;MLYFIPAWYKQNMWCENEQQWYMRRLKSEFDETIKQITLFHRNVDRPYRILVLGYSPNFRHFLHRQGMYRSKYWSCFDAIAQVRRKKVAVLSYHDIKWPKGLEFVYSPFSIIALQGDVKYAQVEFGEDGNPISIDMFEDGKICRRNYYDDRGFVSSTVIYENGIEQYQDFLMENGIWKIREYKNDGHVVVNQTCPDYDVVPDAKSGKAGEPVEMRFTKAEYDSLEAVIEEVFASYVNLTRQGDSFFVAMHPLHIRVAEHVLKGKRVIATFFENRFDFTQTSLAADFLEHAENIITDSDYTTKLIMANLGAVNNKPFRLHITDIPPYDTRMDFGISSQLRVQNILVPVDGLTEDAFAQIIKGLADYLTINDLARVHFFTRDASWGHEDAIKNDTVKLLDSMGYDSRWVTGDGEAALGFGGSGADAFGENELEDMEKPVEQRFFVDVCVDERDISKCINEQRVILDMRGTMDVFVYVTAISKGVPRISLSADQFLVSGKNGMVIDDFSDIGRSLTYYLDSFENWNQALVECYELGQKYTTSVLLKKWRKVLNFSE
;
A
#
# COMPACT_ATOMS: atom_id res chain seq x y z
N MET A 1 -26.18 8.33 -2.69
CA MET A 1 -24.83 8.30 -3.29
C MET A 1 -23.87 7.70 -2.28
N LEU A 2 -22.81 7.02 -2.73
CA LEU A 2 -21.70 6.60 -1.86
C LEU A 2 -20.49 7.51 -2.13
N TYR A 3 -19.91 8.09 -1.10
CA TYR A 3 -18.69 8.88 -1.21
C TYR A 3 -17.55 8.15 -0.50
N PHE A 4 -16.42 7.99 -1.16
CA PHE A 4 -15.23 7.35 -0.58
C PHE A 4 -14.16 8.39 -0.35
N ILE A 5 -13.74 8.57 0.89
CA ILE A 5 -12.64 9.45 1.31
C ILE A 5 -11.44 8.55 1.60
N PRO A 6 -10.54 8.34 0.62
CA PRO A 6 -9.37 7.50 0.80
C PRO A 6 -8.30 8.21 1.64
N ALA A 7 -7.33 7.44 2.12
CA ALA A 7 -6.14 7.93 2.79
C ALA A 7 -4.88 7.66 1.95
N TRP A 8 -4.91 8.06 0.68
CA TRP A 8 -3.79 7.93 -0.25
C TRP A 8 -2.79 9.08 -0.08
N TYR A 9 -2.15 9.11 1.08
CA TYR A 9 -1.18 10.14 1.44
C TYR A 9 0.25 9.63 1.36
N LYS A 10 1.16 10.52 0.97
CA LYS A 10 2.58 10.33 1.17
C LYS A 10 2.91 10.60 2.62
N GLN A 11 2.96 9.52 3.40
CA GLN A 11 3.15 9.60 4.86
C GLN A 11 2.06 10.50 5.48
N ASN A 12 2.45 11.57 6.20
CA ASN A 12 1.52 12.48 6.85
C ASN A 12 1.43 13.84 6.12
N MET A 13 1.52 13.85 4.79
CA MET A 13 1.43 15.05 3.96
C MET A 13 0.15 15.04 3.11
N TRP A 14 -0.40 16.24 2.84
CA TRP A 14 -1.57 16.44 1.98
C TRP A 14 -1.26 16.28 0.48
N CYS A 15 -0.51 15.24 0.12
CA CYS A 15 -0.20 14.88 -1.26
C CYS A 15 -0.17 13.35 -1.42
N GLU A 16 -0.43 12.86 -2.62
CA GLU A 16 -0.31 11.45 -2.95
C GLU A 16 1.17 11.06 -3.11
N ASN A 17 1.48 9.78 -2.87
CA ASN A 17 2.84 9.27 -3.01
C ASN A 17 3.18 8.95 -4.46
N GLU A 18 3.38 10.01 -5.23
CA GLU A 18 3.89 9.88 -6.60
C GLU A 18 5.33 9.36 -6.61
N GLN A 19 5.55 8.29 -7.37
CA GLN A 19 6.78 7.52 -7.36
C GLN A 19 7.55 7.68 -8.69
N GLN A 20 8.85 7.96 -8.57
CA GLN A 20 9.79 7.87 -9.68
C GLN A 20 9.92 6.42 -10.12
N TRP A 21 9.95 6.16 -11.43
CA TRP A 21 9.88 4.81 -11.98
C TRP A 21 11.01 3.86 -11.52
N TYR A 22 12.20 4.41 -11.24
CA TYR A 22 13.36 3.63 -10.80
C TYR A 22 13.44 3.44 -9.28
N MET A 23 12.61 4.16 -8.52
CA MET A 23 12.55 4.00 -7.07
C MET A 23 11.71 2.76 -6.77
N ARG A 24 12.25 1.83 -6.00
CA ARG A 24 11.50 0.63 -5.57
C ARG A 24 10.35 1.01 -4.65
N ARG A 25 9.18 0.38 -4.85
CA ARG A 25 8.04 0.54 -3.95
C ARG A 25 8.38 -0.02 -2.58
N LEU A 26 8.13 0.77 -1.53
CA LEU A 26 8.31 0.33 -0.13
C LEU A 26 6.99 -0.11 0.51
N LYS A 27 5.86 0.26 -0.09
CA LYS A 27 4.51 -0.07 0.40
C LYS A 27 3.61 -0.37 -0.77
N SER A 28 2.62 -1.23 -0.53
CA SER A 28 1.54 -1.49 -1.48
C SER A 28 0.72 -0.22 -1.75
N GLU A 29 0.38 0.03 -3.01
CA GLU A 29 -0.63 1.04 -3.37
C GLU A 29 -2.06 0.54 -3.14
N PHE A 30 -2.25 -0.78 -3.04
CA PHE A 30 -3.57 -1.35 -2.82
C PHE A 30 -4.07 -1.08 -1.41
N ASP A 31 -5.36 -0.79 -1.32
CA ASP A 31 -6.04 -0.57 -0.05
C ASP A 31 -7.50 -1.02 -0.02
N GLU A 32 -8.11 -0.94 1.17
CA GLU A 32 -9.52 -1.24 1.41
C GLU A 32 -10.46 -0.38 0.56
N THR A 33 -10.11 0.89 0.31
CA THR A 33 -10.96 1.80 -0.48
C THR A 33 -11.07 1.32 -1.92
N ILE A 34 -9.94 0.93 -2.53
CA ILE A 34 -9.90 0.34 -3.88
C ILE A 34 -10.73 -0.94 -3.93
N LYS A 35 -10.59 -1.83 -2.94
CA LYS A 35 -11.37 -3.08 -2.90
C LYS A 35 -12.86 -2.85 -2.71
N GLN A 36 -13.25 -1.94 -1.82
CA GLN A 36 -14.65 -1.57 -1.61
C GLN A 36 -15.27 -0.98 -2.88
N ILE A 37 -14.57 -0.06 -3.54
CA ILE A 37 -15.06 0.55 -4.78
C ILE A 37 -15.19 -0.49 -5.88
N THR A 38 -14.19 -1.36 -6.07
CA THR A 38 -14.26 -2.41 -7.09
C THR A 38 -15.35 -3.43 -6.80
N LEU A 39 -15.56 -3.80 -5.53
CA LEU A 39 -16.66 -4.65 -5.09
C LEU A 39 -18.02 -4.02 -5.39
N PHE A 40 -18.22 -2.74 -5.05
CA PHE A 40 -19.49 -2.06 -5.31
C PHE A 40 -19.72 -1.78 -6.79
N HIS A 41 -18.70 -1.32 -7.51
CA HIS A 41 -18.83 -1.01 -8.94
C HIS A 41 -19.28 -2.22 -9.77
N ARG A 42 -18.82 -3.42 -9.40
CA ARG A 42 -19.14 -4.66 -10.12
C ARG A 42 -20.48 -5.28 -9.71
N ASN A 43 -20.93 -5.05 -8.47
CA ASN A 43 -21.99 -5.86 -7.88
C ASN A 43 -23.17 -5.06 -7.31
N VAL A 44 -23.07 -3.73 -7.23
CA VAL A 44 -24.09 -2.88 -6.61
C VAL A 44 -24.44 -1.73 -7.55
N ASP A 45 -25.70 -1.63 -7.93
CA ASP A 45 -26.24 -0.50 -8.70
C ASP A 45 -26.46 0.73 -7.80
N ARG A 46 -25.35 1.24 -7.25
CA ARG A 46 -25.32 2.50 -6.51
C ARG A 46 -24.23 3.38 -7.08
N PRO A 47 -24.55 4.63 -7.43
CA PRO A 47 -23.53 5.56 -7.87
C PRO A 47 -22.60 5.87 -6.70
N TYR A 48 -21.31 5.92 -7.02
CA TYR A 48 -20.26 6.30 -6.08
C TYR A 48 -19.39 7.42 -6.63
N ARG A 49 -18.66 8.09 -5.73
CA ARG A 49 -17.62 9.06 -6.08
C ARG A 49 -16.49 9.03 -5.06
N ILE A 50 -15.27 9.14 -5.54
CA ILE A 50 -14.06 9.27 -4.71
C ILE A 50 -13.86 10.74 -4.38
N LEU A 51 -13.62 11.09 -3.12
CA LEU A 51 -13.34 12.46 -2.66
C LEU A 51 -11.87 12.53 -2.25
N VAL A 52 -11.01 12.96 -3.18
CA VAL A 52 -9.56 13.03 -2.97
C VAL A 52 -9.22 14.35 -2.31
N LEU A 53 -8.78 14.30 -1.06
CA LEU A 53 -8.41 15.49 -0.29
C LEU A 53 -6.95 15.91 -0.51
N GLY A 54 -6.06 14.98 -0.81
CA GLY A 54 -4.64 15.25 -1.07
C GLY A 54 -4.37 15.80 -2.48
N TYR A 55 -3.22 16.46 -2.62
CA TYR A 55 -2.68 16.91 -3.90
C TYR A 55 -2.17 15.71 -4.72
N SER A 56 -2.81 15.47 -5.88
CA SER A 56 -2.56 14.27 -6.70
C SER A 56 -2.54 14.64 -8.20
N PRO A 57 -1.46 15.28 -8.70
CA PRO A 57 -1.38 15.76 -10.09
C PRO A 57 -1.43 14.61 -11.12
N ASN A 58 -1.02 13.41 -10.75
CA ASN A 58 -0.98 12.23 -11.63
C ASN A 58 -2.02 11.16 -11.24
N PHE A 59 -3.12 11.62 -10.63
CA PHE A 59 -4.17 10.74 -10.12
C PHE A 59 -4.81 9.83 -11.19
N ARG A 60 -4.80 10.22 -12.48
CA ARG A 60 -5.41 9.38 -13.53
C ARG A 60 -4.53 8.18 -13.85
N HIS A 61 -3.21 8.33 -13.78
CA HIS A 61 -2.27 7.22 -13.84
C HIS A 61 -2.45 6.28 -12.64
N PHE A 62 -2.57 6.82 -11.44
CA PHE A 62 -2.90 6.02 -10.25
C PHE A 62 -4.19 5.20 -10.46
N LEU A 63 -5.29 5.85 -10.86
CA LEU A 63 -6.54 5.14 -11.15
C LEU A 63 -6.40 4.10 -12.26
N HIS A 64 -5.58 4.34 -13.27
CA HIS A 64 -5.31 3.37 -14.33
C HIS A 64 -4.59 2.12 -13.80
N ARG A 65 -3.53 2.30 -13.01
CA ARG A 65 -2.80 1.18 -12.37
C ARG A 65 -3.71 0.34 -11.47
N GLN A 66 -4.65 0.98 -10.78
CA GLN A 66 -5.62 0.31 -9.91
C GLN A 66 -6.84 -0.28 -10.66
N GLY A 67 -6.89 -0.20 -11.99
CA GLY A 67 -8.03 -0.70 -12.79
C GLY A 67 -9.31 0.11 -12.60
N MET A 68 -9.20 1.35 -12.10
CA MET A 68 -10.27 2.25 -11.70
C MET A 68 -10.31 3.54 -12.54
N TYR A 69 -9.71 3.56 -13.74
CA TYR A 69 -9.63 4.75 -14.59
C TYR A 69 -10.98 5.45 -14.86
N ARG A 70 -12.09 4.70 -14.88
CA ARG A 70 -13.45 5.23 -15.11
C ARG A 70 -14.18 5.66 -13.83
N SER A 71 -13.56 5.51 -12.66
CA SER A 71 -14.15 5.91 -11.40
C SER A 71 -14.37 7.42 -11.37
N LYS A 72 -15.57 7.82 -10.95
CA LYS A 72 -15.89 9.24 -10.75
C LYS A 72 -15.20 9.73 -9.49
N TYR A 73 -14.56 10.89 -9.57
CA TYR A 73 -13.93 11.52 -8.42
C TYR A 73 -14.17 13.03 -8.39
N TRP A 74 -14.05 13.58 -7.19
CA TRP A 74 -13.86 15.00 -6.92
C TRP A 74 -12.50 15.15 -6.25
N SER A 75 -11.70 16.12 -6.68
CA SER A 75 -10.41 16.45 -6.07
C SER A 75 -10.49 17.83 -5.45
N CYS A 76 -10.07 17.93 -4.19
CA CYS A 76 -10.01 19.19 -3.46
C CYS A 76 -9.05 20.18 -4.15
N PHE A 77 -7.90 19.70 -4.65
CA PHE A 77 -6.94 20.55 -5.35
C PHE A 77 -7.39 20.94 -6.76
N ASP A 78 -8.15 20.11 -7.47
CA ASP A 78 -8.83 20.55 -8.70
C ASP A 78 -9.83 21.68 -8.42
N ALA A 79 -10.59 21.57 -7.31
CA ALA A 79 -11.54 22.60 -6.88
C ALA A 79 -10.83 23.92 -6.54
N ILE A 80 -9.79 23.86 -5.70
CA ILE A 80 -8.95 25.01 -5.34
C ILE A 80 -8.39 25.68 -6.58
N ALA A 81 -7.71 24.93 -7.45
CA ALA A 81 -7.04 25.46 -8.64
C ALA A 81 -7.98 25.69 -9.85
N GLN A 82 -9.29 25.48 -9.67
CA GLN A 82 -10.33 25.59 -10.70
C GLN A 82 -9.97 24.82 -11.99
N VAL A 83 -9.42 23.62 -11.83
CA VAL A 83 -9.02 22.77 -12.95
C VAL A 83 -10.26 22.07 -13.52
N ARG A 84 -10.64 22.48 -14.72
CA ARG A 84 -11.84 21.98 -15.42
C ARG A 84 -11.49 20.92 -16.45
N ARG A 85 -10.22 20.84 -16.88
CA ARG A 85 -9.73 19.80 -17.79
C ARG A 85 -9.85 18.42 -17.16
N LYS A 86 -10.39 17.47 -17.95
CA LYS A 86 -10.58 16.06 -17.55
C LYS A 86 -9.82 15.07 -18.43
N LYS A 87 -9.38 15.48 -19.62
CA LYS A 87 -8.63 14.61 -20.53
C LYS A 87 -7.15 14.67 -20.20
N VAL A 88 -6.54 13.49 -20.04
CA VAL A 88 -5.09 13.29 -19.99
C VAL A 88 -4.47 13.87 -21.27
N ALA A 89 -3.29 14.47 -21.14
CA ALA A 89 -2.52 14.95 -22.27
C ALA A 89 -1.12 14.36 -22.19
N VAL A 90 -0.64 13.81 -23.31
CA VAL A 90 0.73 13.32 -23.39
C VAL A 90 1.65 14.53 -23.47
N LEU A 91 2.28 14.86 -22.34
CA LEU A 91 3.28 15.92 -22.26
C LEU A 91 4.66 15.32 -22.54
N SER A 92 5.32 15.79 -23.59
CA SER A 92 6.75 15.53 -23.77
C SER A 92 7.55 16.61 -23.06
N TYR A 93 8.66 16.24 -22.44
CA TYR A 93 9.61 17.23 -21.91
C TYR A 93 10.18 18.12 -23.04
N HIS A 94 10.14 17.67 -24.30
CA HIS A 94 10.52 18.48 -25.47
C HIS A 94 9.57 19.65 -25.73
N ASP A 95 8.32 19.57 -25.28
CA ASP A 95 7.31 20.62 -25.48
C ASP A 95 7.50 21.81 -24.51
N ILE A 96 8.44 21.67 -23.58
CA ILE A 96 8.77 22.69 -22.59
C ILE A 96 9.62 23.77 -23.25
N LYS A 97 9.37 25.01 -22.87
CA LYS A 97 10.12 26.18 -23.35
C LYS A 97 11.50 26.24 -22.69
N TRP A 98 12.43 25.46 -23.23
CA TRP A 98 13.82 25.45 -22.81
C TRP A 98 14.60 26.67 -23.34
N PRO A 99 15.58 27.19 -22.57
CA PRO A 99 16.62 28.07 -23.10
C PRO A 99 17.29 27.53 -24.38
N LYS A 100 17.76 28.42 -25.24
CA LYS A 100 18.53 28.01 -26.43
C LYS A 100 19.90 27.45 -26.02
N GLY A 101 20.33 26.39 -26.69
CA GLY A 101 21.66 25.79 -26.49
C GLY A 101 21.73 24.78 -25.33
N LEU A 102 20.60 24.26 -24.87
CA LEU A 102 20.56 23.13 -23.94
C LEU A 102 20.87 21.81 -24.66
N GLU A 103 21.66 20.97 -24.02
CA GLU A 103 21.95 19.60 -24.42
C GLU A 103 21.28 18.62 -23.44
N PHE A 104 20.72 17.52 -23.96
CA PHE A 104 20.05 16.50 -23.14
C PHE A 104 20.89 15.24 -23.04
N VAL A 105 21.20 14.83 -21.82
CA VAL A 105 21.91 13.59 -21.47
C VAL A 105 20.92 12.59 -20.90
N TYR A 106 20.89 11.40 -21.49
CA TYR A 106 19.98 10.31 -21.12
C TYR A 106 20.72 9.35 -20.18
N SER A 107 20.30 9.32 -18.92
CA SER A 107 20.79 8.32 -17.97
C SER A 107 19.82 7.13 -17.90
N PRO A 108 20.21 6.01 -17.27
CA PRO A 108 19.30 4.90 -16.99
C PRO A 108 18.15 5.24 -16.03
N PHE A 109 18.06 6.45 -15.48
CA PHE A 109 17.08 6.82 -14.43
C PHE A 109 16.27 8.08 -14.79
N SER A 110 16.94 9.12 -15.28
CA SER A 110 16.35 10.42 -15.58
C SER A 110 17.01 11.10 -16.78
N ILE A 111 16.43 12.21 -17.24
CA ILE A 111 17.03 13.04 -18.28
C ILE A 111 17.63 14.29 -17.65
N ILE A 112 18.89 14.57 -17.98
CA ILE A 112 19.64 15.72 -17.47
C ILE A 112 19.79 16.73 -18.60
N ALA A 113 19.35 17.96 -18.38
CA ALA A 113 19.54 19.06 -19.32
C ALA A 113 20.73 19.92 -18.89
N LEU A 114 21.70 20.09 -19.78
CA LEU A 114 22.96 20.81 -19.56
C LEU A 114 23.01 22.10 -20.39
N GLN A 115 23.45 23.19 -19.77
CA GLN A 115 23.78 24.43 -20.47
C GLN A 115 25.29 24.59 -20.48
N GLY A 116 25.93 24.21 -21.60
CA GLY A 116 27.38 23.93 -21.60
C GLY A 116 27.67 22.74 -20.67
N ASP A 117 28.65 22.86 -19.79
CA ASP A 117 29.01 21.81 -18.82
C ASP A 117 28.24 21.91 -17.48
N VAL A 118 27.27 22.83 -17.38
CA VAL A 118 26.55 23.08 -16.13
C VAL A 118 25.17 22.42 -16.16
N LYS A 119 24.85 21.66 -15.12
CA LYS A 119 23.51 21.09 -14.92
C LYS A 119 22.48 22.19 -14.76
N TYR A 120 21.56 22.28 -15.71
CA TYR A 120 20.48 23.26 -15.72
C TYR A 120 19.18 22.66 -15.17
N ALA A 121 18.82 21.46 -15.60
CA ALA A 121 17.62 20.78 -15.14
C ALA A 121 17.73 19.25 -15.09
N GLN A 122 16.83 18.62 -14.35
CA GLN A 122 16.64 17.18 -14.31
C GLN A 122 15.16 16.87 -14.44
N VAL A 123 14.81 16.04 -15.42
CA VAL A 123 13.44 15.60 -15.69
C VAL A 123 13.22 14.22 -15.08
N GLU A 124 12.23 14.13 -14.21
CA GLU A 124 11.82 12.90 -13.55
C GLU A 124 10.57 12.32 -14.20
N PHE A 125 10.51 10.98 -14.24
CA PHE A 125 9.43 10.23 -14.87
C PHE A 125 8.72 9.33 -13.87
N GLY A 126 7.40 9.27 -13.99
CA GLY A 126 6.57 8.30 -13.29
C GLY A 126 6.64 6.92 -13.94
N GLU A 127 6.02 5.93 -13.32
CA GLU A 127 6.06 4.53 -13.77
C GLU A 127 5.55 4.29 -15.19
N ASP A 128 4.59 5.11 -15.64
CA ASP A 128 4.03 5.03 -17.00
C ASP A 128 4.85 5.83 -18.02
N GLY A 129 6.02 6.36 -17.63
CA GLY A 129 6.93 7.13 -18.48
C GLY A 129 6.50 8.58 -18.73
N ASN A 130 5.47 9.06 -18.04
CA ASN A 130 5.05 10.46 -18.07
C ASN A 130 6.01 11.34 -17.25
N PRO A 131 6.36 12.57 -17.69
CA PRO A 131 7.08 13.51 -16.84
C PRO A 131 6.24 13.90 -15.62
N ILE A 132 6.81 13.76 -14.42
CA ILE A 132 6.12 14.03 -13.15
C ILE A 132 6.68 15.27 -12.46
N SER A 133 7.99 15.51 -12.57
CA SER A 133 8.62 16.71 -12.06
C SER A 133 9.84 17.12 -12.87
N ILE A 134 10.18 18.41 -12.78
CA ILE A 134 11.42 18.96 -13.31
C ILE A 134 12.08 19.82 -12.24
N ASP A 135 13.30 19.43 -11.89
CA ASP A 135 14.16 20.13 -10.97
C ASP A 135 15.07 21.06 -11.77
N MET A 136 15.12 22.33 -11.39
CA MET A 136 15.95 23.36 -12.03
C MET A 136 17.03 23.81 -11.06
N PHE A 137 18.23 24.03 -11.59
CA PHE A 137 19.42 24.29 -10.82
C PHE A 137 20.05 25.64 -11.20
N GLU A 138 20.55 26.34 -10.20
CA GLU A 138 21.34 27.57 -10.31
C GLU A 138 22.53 27.44 -9.36
N ASP A 139 23.74 27.73 -9.84
CA ASP A 139 25.00 27.54 -9.09
C ASP A 139 25.15 26.15 -8.44
N GLY A 140 24.69 25.11 -9.14
CA GLY A 140 24.76 23.71 -8.68
C GLY A 140 23.76 23.34 -7.57
N LYS A 141 22.89 24.27 -7.16
CA LYS A 141 21.84 24.04 -6.15
C LYS A 141 20.47 24.09 -6.80
N ILE A 142 19.52 23.32 -6.28
CA ILE A 142 18.13 23.41 -6.74
C ILE A 142 17.58 24.80 -6.40
N CYS A 143 16.96 25.45 -7.38
CA CYS A 143 16.30 26.75 -7.23
C CYS A 143 14.77 26.65 -7.44
N ARG A 144 14.32 25.64 -8.19
CA ARG A 144 12.90 25.40 -8.46
C ARG A 144 12.62 23.93 -8.73
N ARG A 145 11.45 23.44 -8.29
CA ARG A 145 10.87 22.17 -8.72
C ARG A 145 9.47 22.41 -9.26
N ASN A 146 9.21 22.00 -10.49
CA ASN A 146 7.87 22.02 -11.08
C ASN A 146 7.26 20.63 -11.01
N TYR A 147 6.03 20.51 -10.53
CA TYR A 147 5.23 19.29 -10.62
C TYR A 147 4.25 19.38 -11.78
N TYR A 148 4.21 18.33 -12.59
CA TYR A 148 3.41 18.26 -13.80
C TYR A 148 2.20 17.37 -13.55
N ASP A 149 1.04 17.88 -13.94
CA ASP A 149 -0.20 17.15 -13.90
C ASP A 149 -0.38 16.37 -15.20
N ASP A 150 -0.89 15.13 -15.11
CA ASP A 150 -1.01 14.22 -16.26
C ASP A 150 -1.97 14.73 -17.36
N ARG A 151 -2.68 15.83 -17.11
CA ARG A 151 -3.46 16.55 -18.13
C ARG A 151 -2.62 17.60 -18.88
N GLY A 152 -1.31 17.64 -18.66
CA GLY A 152 -0.32 18.37 -19.47
C GLY A 152 -0.12 19.83 -19.11
N PHE A 153 -0.08 20.17 -17.81
CA PHE A 153 0.25 21.52 -17.33
C PHE A 153 1.05 21.47 -16.02
N VAL A 154 1.72 22.57 -15.66
CA VAL A 154 2.42 22.69 -14.37
C VAL A 154 1.37 22.94 -13.29
N SER A 155 1.23 22.01 -12.36
CA SER A 155 0.19 22.04 -11.32
C SER A 155 0.66 22.67 -10.01
N SER A 156 1.95 22.54 -9.69
CA SER A 156 2.56 23.33 -8.63
C SER A 156 4.03 23.59 -8.89
N THR A 157 4.57 24.62 -8.25
CA THR A 157 6.00 24.95 -8.29
C THR A 157 6.51 25.22 -6.88
N VAL A 158 7.62 24.57 -6.51
CA VAL A 158 8.33 24.79 -5.25
C VAL A 158 9.54 25.66 -5.53
N ILE A 159 9.69 26.72 -4.74
CA ILE A 159 10.80 27.66 -4.86
C ILE A 159 11.80 27.42 -3.74
N TYR A 160 13.07 27.40 -4.11
CA TYR A 160 14.19 27.15 -3.21
C TYR A 160 15.10 28.38 -3.16
N GLU A 161 15.60 28.69 -1.97
CA GLU A 161 16.70 29.64 -1.77
C GLU A 161 17.88 28.90 -1.16
N ASN A 162 19.04 28.94 -1.83
CA ASN A 162 20.23 28.18 -1.42
C ASN A 162 19.99 26.67 -1.24
N GLY A 163 19.05 26.09 -1.99
CA GLY A 163 18.68 24.67 -1.88
C GLY A 163 17.68 24.35 -0.77
N ILE A 164 17.15 25.35 -0.05
CA ILE A 164 16.16 25.18 1.02
C ILE A 164 14.78 25.61 0.49
N GLU A 165 13.78 24.75 0.65
CA GLU A 165 12.40 25.05 0.26
C GLU A 165 11.86 26.27 1.02
N GLN A 166 11.37 27.26 0.28
CA GLN A 166 10.78 28.47 0.86
C GLN A 166 9.25 28.37 0.86
N TYR A 167 8.67 28.09 -0.30
CA TYR A 167 7.23 27.98 -0.48
C TYR A 167 6.88 27.13 -1.69
N GLN A 168 5.62 26.67 -1.71
CA GLN A 168 5.01 25.97 -2.83
C GLN A 168 3.78 26.75 -3.33
N ASP A 169 3.78 27.09 -4.61
CA ASP A 169 2.64 27.67 -5.29
C ASP A 169 1.83 26.58 -5.98
N PHE A 170 0.53 26.50 -5.68
CA PHE A 170 -0.42 25.65 -6.40
C PHE A 170 -1.04 26.48 -7.53
N LEU A 171 -0.97 26.00 -8.76
CA LEU A 171 -1.25 26.77 -9.96
C LEU A 171 -2.57 26.38 -10.61
N MET A 172 -3.26 27.37 -11.19
CA MET A 172 -4.35 27.12 -12.13
C MET A 172 -3.80 26.64 -13.50
N GLU A 173 -4.64 26.11 -14.38
CA GLU A 173 -4.23 25.59 -15.70
C GLU A 173 -3.47 26.62 -16.57
N ASN A 174 -3.71 27.92 -16.34
CA ASN A 174 -3.06 29.02 -17.06
C ASN A 174 -1.71 29.44 -16.45
N GLY A 175 -1.25 28.78 -15.39
CA GLY A 175 0.02 29.04 -14.70
C GLY A 175 -0.04 30.16 -13.66
N ILE A 176 -1.20 30.78 -13.42
CA ILE A 176 -1.37 31.75 -12.33
C ILE A 176 -1.47 30.98 -11.00
N TRP A 177 -0.66 31.36 -10.02
CA TRP A 177 -0.72 30.77 -8.68
C TRP A 177 -2.03 31.12 -7.98
N LYS A 178 -2.59 30.15 -7.26
CA LYS A 178 -3.90 30.21 -6.61
C LYS A 178 -3.78 30.36 -5.11
N ILE A 179 -3.00 29.47 -4.53
CA ILE A 179 -2.61 29.49 -3.12
C ILE A 179 -1.11 29.23 -3.03
N ARG A 180 -0.48 29.81 -2.00
CA ARG A 180 0.93 29.63 -1.66
C ARG A 180 1.03 29.08 -0.27
N GLU A 181 1.67 27.94 -0.10
CA GLU A 181 2.03 27.38 1.20
C GLU A 181 3.49 27.73 1.50
N TYR A 182 3.75 28.42 2.61
CA TYR A 182 5.12 28.69 3.06
C TYR A 182 5.64 27.52 3.90
N LYS A 183 6.87 27.08 3.64
CA LYS A 183 7.44 25.88 4.27
C LYS A 183 8.08 26.15 5.64
N ASN A 184 8.30 27.41 5.99
CA ASN A 184 8.87 27.82 7.27
C ASN A 184 7.90 27.62 8.45
N ASP A 185 6.61 27.87 8.26
CA ASP A 185 5.58 27.82 9.30
C ASP A 185 4.29 27.09 8.87
N GLY A 186 4.15 26.75 7.58
CA GLY A 186 2.99 26.03 7.03
C GLY A 186 1.80 26.92 6.67
N HIS A 187 1.86 28.24 6.86
CA HIS A 187 0.72 29.11 6.56
C HIS A 187 0.46 29.18 5.05
N VAL A 188 -0.81 29.46 4.70
CA VAL A 188 -1.26 29.50 3.30
C VAL A 188 -1.87 30.85 2.97
N VAL A 189 -1.38 31.48 1.90
CA VAL A 189 -1.91 32.74 1.36
C VAL A 189 -2.69 32.48 0.08
N VAL A 190 -3.88 33.07 -0.03
CA VAL A 190 -4.73 33.05 -1.23
C VAL A 190 -4.37 34.22 -2.16
N ASN A 191 -4.22 33.95 -3.45
CA ASN A 191 -4.04 35.00 -4.45
C ASN A 191 -5.32 35.85 -4.59
N GLN A 192 -5.24 37.10 -4.15
CA GLN A 192 -6.39 38.03 -4.14
C GLN A 192 -6.86 38.45 -5.54
N THR A 193 -6.09 38.18 -6.60
CA THR A 193 -6.54 38.40 -7.99
C THR A 193 -7.49 37.32 -8.49
N CYS A 194 -7.55 36.16 -7.82
CA CYS A 194 -8.42 35.04 -8.15
C CYS A 194 -8.85 34.29 -6.87
N PRO A 195 -9.61 34.94 -5.96
CA PRO A 195 -9.91 34.42 -4.62
C PRO A 195 -11.06 33.40 -4.58
N ASP A 196 -11.51 32.90 -5.73
CA ASP A 196 -12.65 31.99 -5.85
C ASP A 196 -12.19 30.57 -6.18
N TYR A 197 -12.90 29.54 -5.74
CA TYR A 197 -12.66 28.13 -6.08
C TYR A 197 -13.93 27.50 -6.62
N ASP A 198 -13.80 26.37 -7.31
CA ASP A 198 -14.92 25.69 -7.96
C ASP A 198 -15.46 24.55 -7.08
N VAL A 199 -16.77 24.52 -6.86
CA VAL A 199 -17.45 23.36 -6.28
C VAL A 199 -18.46 22.81 -7.28
N VAL A 200 -18.35 21.51 -7.59
CA VAL A 200 -19.21 20.86 -8.59
C VAL A 200 -20.27 20.03 -7.88
N PRO A 201 -21.54 20.46 -7.83
CA PRO A 201 -22.59 19.70 -7.17
C PRO A 201 -22.88 18.38 -7.89
N ASP A 202 -23.35 17.40 -7.12
CA ASP A 202 -23.85 16.14 -7.64
C ASP A 202 -25.12 16.37 -8.47
N ALA A 203 -25.05 15.96 -9.73
CA ALA A 203 -26.16 15.98 -10.65
C ALA A 203 -27.44 15.37 -10.05
N LYS A 204 -28.57 16.07 -10.12
CA LYS A 204 -29.88 15.42 -9.87
C LYS A 204 -30.26 14.41 -10.97
N SER A 205 -29.65 14.49 -12.16
CA SER A 205 -30.08 13.76 -13.37
C SER A 205 -28.93 13.22 -14.26
N GLY A 206 -27.73 13.00 -13.70
CA GLY A 206 -26.64 12.30 -14.41
C GLY A 206 -25.67 13.16 -15.25
N LYS A 207 -25.89 14.48 -15.39
CA LYS A 207 -24.86 15.44 -15.84
C LYS A 207 -24.35 16.25 -14.65
N ALA A 208 -23.05 16.21 -14.36
CA ALA A 208 -22.44 17.03 -13.31
C ALA A 208 -23.00 18.46 -13.40
N GLY A 209 -23.40 19.03 -12.26
CA GLY A 209 -23.89 20.40 -12.25
C GLY A 209 -22.81 21.34 -12.80
N GLU A 210 -23.22 22.50 -13.31
CA GLU A 210 -22.24 23.53 -13.63
C GLU A 210 -21.42 23.87 -12.36
N PRO A 211 -20.10 24.08 -12.49
CA PRO A 211 -19.28 24.52 -11.37
C PRO A 211 -19.88 25.76 -10.72
N VAL A 212 -20.01 25.74 -9.40
CA VAL A 212 -20.40 26.89 -8.60
C VAL A 212 -19.12 27.50 -8.06
N GLU A 213 -18.86 28.75 -8.42
CA GLU A 213 -17.73 29.51 -7.87
C GLU A 213 -18.07 29.99 -6.46
N MET A 214 -17.16 29.74 -5.53
CA MET A 214 -17.27 30.15 -4.13
C MET A 214 -16.00 30.91 -3.75
N ARG A 215 -16.13 31.95 -2.93
CA ARG A 215 -14.98 32.74 -2.50
C ARG A 215 -14.35 32.15 -1.25
N PHE A 216 -13.02 32.11 -1.19
CA PHE A 216 -12.29 31.80 0.04
C PHE A 216 -12.71 32.76 1.17
N THR A 217 -12.99 32.21 2.35
CA THR A 217 -13.46 33.03 3.49
C THR A 217 -12.36 33.90 4.07
N LYS A 218 -11.09 33.50 3.94
CA LYS A 218 -9.92 34.24 4.41
C LYS A 218 -8.94 34.47 3.26
N ALA A 219 -8.14 35.54 3.39
CA ALA A 219 -6.99 35.76 2.52
C ALA A 219 -5.78 34.92 2.92
N GLU A 220 -5.73 34.49 4.18
CA GLU A 220 -4.64 33.76 4.79
C GLU A 220 -5.19 32.73 5.79
N TYR A 221 -4.56 31.56 5.83
CA TYR A 221 -4.93 30.41 6.65
C TYR A 221 -3.71 29.90 7.39
N ASP A 222 -3.91 29.39 8.60
CA ASP A 222 -2.81 28.89 9.45
C ASP A 222 -2.14 27.63 8.88
N SER A 223 -2.82 26.90 7.99
CA SER A 223 -2.32 25.67 7.39
C SER A 223 -3.04 25.29 6.10
N LEU A 224 -2.44 24.40 5.33
CA LEU A 224 -3.08 23.76 4.17
C LEU A 224 -4.31 22.93 4.57
N GLU A 225 -4.30 22.33 5.76
CA GLU A 225 -5.45 21.60 6.34
C GLU A 225 -6.67 22.50 6.45
N ALA A 226 -6.52 23.75 6.92
CA ALA A 226 -7.63 24.69 7.07
C ALA A 226 -8.26 25.10 5.72
N VAL A 227 -7.44 25.20 4.66
CA VAL A 227 -7.93 25.44 3.30
C VAL A 227 -8.71 24.23 2.78
N ILE A 228 -8.17 23.02 2.99
CA ILE A 228 -8.83 21.77 2.60
C ILE A 228 -10.16 21.60 3.33
N GLU A 229 -10.21 21.87 4.64
CA GLU A 229 -11.42 21.82 5.45
C GLU A 229 -12.52 22.74 4.90
N GLU A 230 -12.19 23.98 4.58
CA GLU A 230 -13.16 24.94 4.00
C GLU A 230 -13.73 24.45 2.67
N VAL A 231 -12.86 24.08 1.73
CA VAL A 231 -13.27 23.67 0.38
C VAL A 231 -14.04 22.36 0.42
N PHE A 232 -13.62 21.42 1.28
CA PHE A 232 -14.31 20.15 1.50
C PHE A 232 -15.69 20.36 2.15
N ALA A 233 -15.81 21.27 3.12
CA ALA A 233 -17.10 21.63 3.72
C ALA A 233 -18.07 22.18 2.68
N SER A 234 -17.61 23.08 1.81
CA SER A 234 -18.40 23.62 0.71
C SER A 234 -18.92 22.51 -0.23
N TYR A 235 -18.09 21.52 -0.55
CA TYR A 235 -18.53 20.36 -1.33
C TYR A 235 -19.57 19.50 -0.59
N VAL A 236 -19.32 19.16 0.68
CA VAL A 236 -20.20 18.31 1.49
C VAL A 236 -21.57 18.97 1.72
N ASN A 237 -21.64 20.29 1.80
CA ASN A 237 -22.89 21.04 1.92
C ASN A 237 -23.81 20.89 0.69
N LEU A 238 -23.27 20.55 -0.48
CA LEU A 238 -24.05 20.31 -1.70
C LEU A 238 -24.55 18.85 -1.81
N THR A 239 -24.11 17.96 -0.92
CA THR A 239 -24.53 16.55 -0.90
C THR A 239 -25.86 16.35 -0.18
N ARG A 240 -26.55 15.24 -0.45
CA ARG A 240 -27.86 14.95 0.16
C ARG A 240 -27.67 14.39 1.57
N GLN A 241 -28.66 14.62 2.44
CA GLN A 241 -28.61 14.11 3.82
C GLN A 241 -28.56 12.58 3.91
N GLY A 242 -29.16 11.86 2.95
CA GLY A 242 -29.14 10.40 2.88
C GLY A 242 -27.91 9.80 2.17
N ASP A 243 -26.96 10.62 1.73
CA ASP A 243 -25.71 10.11 1.15
C ASP A 243 -24.80 9.54 2.25
N SER A 244 -24.02 8.51 1.92
CA SER A 244 -23.14 7.81 2.87
C SER A 244 -21.67 8.08 2.56
N PHE A 245 -20.89 8.41 3.57
CA PHE A 245 -19.47 8.74 3.47
C PHE A 245 -18.64 7.63 4.10
N PHE A 246 -17.86 6.94 3.28
CA PHE A 246 -16.86 5.98 3.68
C PHE A 246 -15.57 6.73 3.95
N VAL A 247 -15.04 6.60 5.16
CA VAL A 247 -13.85 7.33 5.60
C VAL A 247 -12.77 6.31 5.98
N ALA A 248 -11.73 6.25 5.15
CA ALA A 248 -10.55 5.44 5.41
C ALA A 248 -9.75 6.05 6.56
N MET A 249 -9.76 5.40 7.73
CA MET A 249 -9.25 5.99 8.96
C MET A 249 -7.76 6.35 8.86
N HIS A 250 -7.44 7.63 9.01
CA HIS A 250 -6.07 8.14 8.98
C HIS A 250 -5.90 9.39 9.88
N PRO A 251 -4.80 9.51 10.65
CA PRO A 251 -4.59 10.65 11.55
C PRO A 251 -4.63 12.01 10.85
N LEU A 252 -4.10 12.12 9.63
CA LEU A 252 -4.03 13.37 8.87
C LEU A 252 -5.40 14.04 8.65
N HIS A 253 -6.45 13.28 8.29
CA HIS A 253 -7.72 13.87 7.89
C HIS A 253 -8.84 13.69 8.91
N ILE A 254 -8.63 12.94 10.00
CA ILE A 254 -9.74 12.53 10.87
C ILE A 254 -10.45 13.72 11.50
N ARG A 255 -9.68 14.75 11.91
CA ARG A 255 -10.23 15.99 12.47
C ARG A 255 -11.06 16.77 11.46
N VAL A 256 -10.55 16.90 10.23
CA VAL A 256 -11.27 17.52 9.11
C VAL A 256 -12.56 16.75 8.83
N ALA A 257 -12.50 15.42 8.75
CA ALA A 257 -13.66 14.58 8.51
C ALA A 257 -14.72 14.71 9.62
N GLU A 258 -14.30 14.76 10.88
CA GLU A 258 -15.18 14.93 12.04
C GLU A 258 -15.94 16.26 12.00
N HIS A 259 -15.25 17.37 11.73
CA HIS A 259 -15.89 18.67 11.64
C HIS A 259 -16.84 18.76 10.44
N VAL A 260 -16.37 18.35 9.25
CA VAL A 260 -17.08 18.55 7.99
C VAL A 260 -18.25 17.58 7.81
N LEU A 261 -18.12 16.34 8.27
CA LEU A 261 -19.17 15.31 8.11
C LEU A 261 -20.17 15.28 9.27
N LYS A 262 -20.14 16.28 10.16
CA LYS A 262 -21.09 16.36 11.27
C LYS A 262 -22.54 16.33 10.76
N GLY A 263 -23.31 15.36 11.26
CA GLY A 263 -24.70 15.14 10.86
C GLY A 263 -24.90 14.44 9.50
N LYS A 264 -23.81 13.96 8.86
CA LYS A 264 -23.87 13.08 7.69
C LYS A 264 -23.79 11.62 8.13
N ARG A 265 -24.24 10.71 7.26
CA ARG A 265 -24.11 9.27 7.47
C ARG A 265 -22.66 8.85 7.18
N VAL A 266 -21.93 8.47 8.21
CA VAL A 266 -20.51 8.08 8.13
C VAL A 266 -20.33 6.59 8.35
N ILE A 267 -19.45 5.98 7.56
CA ILE A 267 -18.96 4.61 7.71
C ILE A 267 -17.43 4.71 7.83
N ALA A 268 -16.90 4.46 9.02
CA ALA A 268 -15.46 4.46 9.26
C ALA A 268 -14.86 3.11 8.83
N THR A 269 -13.72 3.11 8.13
CA THR A 269 -13.07 1.87 7.68
C THR A 269 -11.63 1.82 8.16
N PHE A 270 -11.29 0.77 8.91
CA PHE A 270 -9.94 0.47 9.36
C PHE A 270 -9.32 -0.62 8.48
N PHE A 271 -8.04 -0.45 8.15
CA PHE A 271 -7.31 -1.35 7.30
C PHE A 271 -5.84 -1.42 7.72
N GLU A 272 -5.38 -2.64 7.97
CA GLU A 272 -4.04 -2.96 8.47
C GLU A 272 -3.67 -2.04 9.65
N ASN A 273 -2.44 -1.55 9.68
CA ASN A 273 -1.94 -0.64 10.70
C ASN A 273 -1.88 0.81 10.19
N ARG A 274 -2.75 1.19 9.23
CA ARG A 274 -2.81 2.58 8.73
C ARG A 274 -3.07 3.57 9.85
N PHE A 275 -3.97 3.20 10.76
CA PHE A 275 -4.26 3.96 11.94
C PHE A 275 -3.56 3.30 13.13
N ASP A 276 -2.78 4.07 13.88
CA ASP A 276 -2.17 3.58 15.12
C ASP A 276 -3.27 3.34 16.15
N PHE A 277 -3.54 2.06 16.42
CA PHE A 277 -4.61 1.68 17.33
C PHE A 277 -4.38 2.16 18.76
N THR A 278 -3.14 2.45 19.18
CA THR A 278 -2.89 3.07 20.50
C THR A 278 -3.46 4.48 20.60
N GLN A 279 -3.67 5.13 19.45
CA GLN A 279 -4.23 6.49 19.33
C GLN A 279 -5.74 6.49 19.01
N THR A 280 -6.42 5.34 19.10
CA THR A 280 -7.87 5.23 18.78
C THR A 280 -8.72 6.22 19.60
N SER A 281 -8.27 6.60 20.79
CA SER A 281 -8.91 7.62 21.63
C SER A 281 -9.04 8.99 20.95
N LEU A 282 -8.11 9.36 20.06
CA LEU A 282 -8.16 10.63 19.31
C LEU A 282 -9.33 10.68 18.32
N ALA A 283 -9.85 9.52 17.92
CA ALA A 283 -10.97 9.41 17.00
C ALA A 283 -12.27 8.98 17.71
N ALA A 284 -12.30 8.95 19.05
CA ALA A 284 -13.43 8.41 19.81
C ALA A 284 -14.75 9.11 19.46
N ASP A 285 -14.75 10.44 19.44
CA ASP A 285 -15.93 11.24 19.12
C ASP A 285 -16.40 10.98 17.68
N PHE A 286 -15.47 10.93 16.71
CA PHE A 286 -15.80 10.57 15.32
C PHE A 286 -16.42 9.17 15.20
N LEU A 287 -15.83 8.18 15.87
CA LEU A 287 -16.29 6.79 15.84
C LEU A 287 -17.63 6.59 16.55
N GLU A 288 -17.93 7.38 17.58
CA GLU A 288 -19.24 7.36 18.25
C GLU A 288 -20.35 7.86 17.31
N HIS A 289 -20.05 8.85 16.47
CA HIS A 289 -21.00 9.38 15.49
C HIS A 289 -21.08 8.56 14.19
N ALA A 290 -20.13 7.64 13.97
CA ALA A 290 -20.16 6.75 12.81
C ALA A 290 -21.35 5.78 12.90
N GLU A 291 -22.10 5.63 11.81
CA GLU A 291 -23.22 4.69 11.77
C GLU A 291 -22.73 3.24 11.83
N ASN A 292 -21.59 2.97 11.16
CA ASN A 292 -20.90 1.70 11.22
C ASN A 292 -19.39 1.90 11.21
N ILE A 293 -18.68 0.98 11.85
CA ILE A 293 -17.23 0.85 11.82
C ILE A 293 -16.92 -0.49 11.13
N ILE A 294 -16.13 -0.43 10.07
CA ILE A 294 -15.71 -1.61 9.31
C ILE A 294 -14.25 -1.87 9.60
N THR A 295 -13.94 -3.11 9.94
CA THR A 295 -12.58 -3.58 10.15
C THR A 295 -12.23 -4.65 9.13
N ASP A 296 -10.96 -4.78 8.83
CA ASP A 296 -10.44 -5.83 7.95
C ASP A 296 -10.43 -7.23 8.59
N SER A 297 -10.50 -7.31 9.92
CA SER A 297 -10.46 -8.57 10.66
C SER A 297 -11.11 -8.49 12.05
N ASP A 298 -11.49 -9.66 12.60
CA ASP A 298 -11.91 -9.80 13.99
C ASP A 298 -10.81 -9.39 14.99
N TYR A 299 -9.53 -9.56 14.63
CA TYR A 299 -8.40 -9.07 15.44
C TYR A 299 -8.46 -7.55 15.60
N THR A 300 -8.60 -6.83 14.49
CA THR A 300 -8.74 -5.37 14.47
C THR A 300 -9.99 -4.91 15.23
N THR A 301 -11.11 -5.63 15.09
CA THR A 301 -12.33 -5.39 15.88
C THR A 301 -12.07 -5.43 17.38
N LYS A 302 -11.42 -6.51 17.86
CA LYS A 302 -11.10 -6.67 19.28
C LYS A 302 -10.16 -5.58 19.79
N LEU A 303 -9.17 -5.19 18.99
CA LEU A 303 -8.21 -4.15 19.34
C LEU A 303 -8.88 -2.77 19.49
N ILE A 304 -9.72 -2.39 18.53
CA ILE A 304 -10.50 -1.13 18.60
C ILE A 304 -11.43 -1.14 19.81
N MET A 305 -12.16 -2.24 20.04
CA MET A 305 -13.05 -2.37 21.19
C MET A 305 -12.31 -2.24 22.52
N ALA A 306 -11.14 -2.88 22.65
CA ALA A 306 -10.33 -2.81 23.86
C ALA A 306 -9.84 -1.38 24.14
N ASN A 307 -9.33 -0.69 23.10
CA ASN A 307 -8.79 0.65 23.25
C ASN A 307 -9.87 1.71 23.52
N LEU A 308 -11.06 1.59 22.92
CA LEU A 308 -12.18 2.49 23.20
C LEU A 308 -12.88 2.19 24.53
N GLY A 309 -12.95 0.91 24.93
CA GLY A 309 -13.51 0.49 26.21
C GLY A 309 -12.76 1.06 27.42
N ALA A 310 -11.45 1.27 27.28
CA ALA A 310 -10.59 1.84 28.33
C ALA A 310 -10.81 3.35 28.57
N VAL A 311 -11.30 4.09 27.57
CA VAL A 311 -11.37 5.56 27.61
C VAL A 311 -12.64 6.06 28.30
N ASN A 312 -13.76 5.33 28.19
CA ASN A 312 -15.07 5.97 28.40
C ASN A 312 -15.92 5.49 29.58
N ASN A 313 -15.58 4.44 30.34
CA ASN A 313 -16.34 3.94 31.51
C ASN A 313 -17.88 3.88 31.33
N LYS A 314 -18.35 3.90 30.09
CA LYS A 314 -19.75 3.93 29.64
C LYS A 314 -19.88 2.88 28.55
N PRO A 315 -20.88 1.99 28.62
CA PRO A 315 -21.11 1.00 27.58
C PRO A 315 -21.72 1.67 26.34
N PHE A 316 -20.86 2.15 25.44
CA PHE A 316 -21.30 2.61 24.12
C PHE A 316 -21.46 1.40 23.19
N ARG A 317 -22.58 1.34 22.47
CA ARG A 317 -22.79 0.33 21.43
C ARG A 317 -22.22 0.83 20.11
N LEU A 318 -20.96 0.51 19.87
CA LEU A 318 -20.35 0.68 18.54
C LEU A 318 -20.92 -0.39 17.60
N HIS A 319 -21.40 0.03 16.43
CA HIS A 319 -21.79 -0.89 15.36
C HIS A 319 -20.55 -1.25 14.54
N ILE A 320 -19.76 -2.18 15.05
CA ILE A 320 -18.55 -2.66 14.39
C ILE A 320 -18.81 -3.98 13.68
N THR A 321 -18.36 -4.10 12.44
CA THR A 321 -18.47 -5.33 11.63
C THR A 321 -17.14 -5.61 10.96
N ASP A 322 -16.63 -6.83 11.10
CA ASP A 322 -15.49 -7.30 10.33
C ASP A 322 -15.94 -7.59 8.89
N ILE A 323 -15.35 -6.91 7.93
CA ILE A 323 -15.50 -7.21 6.51
C ILE A 323 -14.12 -7.14 5.86
N PRO A 324 -13.43 -8.29 5.72
CA PRO A 324 -12.16 -8.33 5.01
C PRO A 324 -12.29 -7.70 3.62
N PRO A 325 -11.32 -6.87 3.19
CA PRO A 325 -11.38 -6.22 1.88
C PRO A 325 -11.08 -7.19 0.73
N TYR A 326 -10.57 -8.39 1.05
CA TYR A 326 -10.17 -9.40 0.08
C TYR A 326 -11.17 -10.54 0.05
N ASP A 327 -11.52 -10.99 -1.16
CA ASP A 327 -12.33 -12.17 -1.37
C ASP A 327 -11.46 -13.40 -1.67
N THR A 328 -11.89 -14.56 -1.18
CA THR A 328 -11.23 -15.82 -1.54
C THR A 328 -11.61 -16.27 -2.93
N ARG A 329 -10.65 -16.84 -3.66
CA ARG A 329 -10.84 -17.38 -5.02
C ARG A 329 -10.55 -18.87 -5.04
N MET A 330 -11.24 -19.59 -5.94
CA MET A 330 -10.92 -20.99 -6.23
C MET A 330 -9.78 -21.05 -7.25
N ASP A 331 -8.56 -20.88 -6.78
CA ASP A 331 -7.35 -20.84 -7.60
C ASP A 331 -6.20 -21.50 -6.84
N PHE A 332 -6.23 -22.84 -6.73
CA PHE A 332 -5.27 -23.59 -5.94
C PHE A 332 -3.83 -23.41 -6.43
N GLY A 333 -2.89 -23.40 -5.47
CA GLY A 333 -1.46 -23.32 -5.75
C GLY A 333 -0.92 -24.53 -6.51
N ILE A 334 0.29 -24.40 -7.03
CA ILE A 334 0.96 -25.41 -7.86
C ILE A 334 1.97 -26.26 -7.08
N SER A 335 2.03 -26.13 -5.75
CA SER A 335 3.05 -26.81 -4.93
C SER A 335 3.01 -28.34 -4.99
N SER A 336 1.90 -28.95 -5.42
CA SER A 336 1.82 -30.40 -5.69
C SER A 336 2.51 -30.84 -7.00
N GLN A 337 2.80 -29.89 -7.88
CA GLN A 337 3.49 -30.11 -9.16
C GLN A 337 5.00 -29.89 -9.04
N LEU A 338 5.45 -29.31 -7.92
CA LEU A 338 6.85 -29.05 -7.63
C LEU A 338 7.49 -30.28 -6.96
N ARG A 339 8.76 -30.55 -7.32
CA ARG A 339 9.56 -31.57 -6.63
C ARG A 339 9.99 -31.10 -5.24
N VAL A 340 10.30 -29.81 -5.11
CA VAL A 340 10.68 -29.18 -3.85
C VAL A 340 9.46 -28.85 -3.00
N GLN A 341 9.66 -28.77 -1.69
CA GLN A 341 8.63 -28.49 -0.71
C GLN A 341 8.90 -27.15 -0.03
N ASN A 342 8.32 -26.09 -0.58
CA ASN A 342 8.61 -24.74 -0.14
C ASN A 342 7.85 -24.40 1.15
N ILE A 343 8.57 -23.87 2.13
CA ILE A 343 8.08 -23.39 3.43
C ILE A 343 8.17 -21.88 3.41
N LEU A 344 7.03 -21.20 3.40
CA LEU A 344 7.00 -19.74 3.47
C LEU A 344 7.10 -19.30 4.94
N VAL A 345 8.05 -18.43 5.25
CA VAL A 345 8.29 -17.94 6.60
C VAL A 345 8.22 -16.41 6.60
N PRO A 346 7.07 -15.81 6.92
CA PRO A 346 6.97 -14.37 7.08
C PRO A 346 7.85 -13.86 8.23
N VAL A 347 8.77 -12.93 7.93
CA VAL A 347 9.79 -12.48 8.91
C VAL A 347 9.57 -11.08 9.48
N ASP A 348 8.75 -10.25 8.84
CA ASP A 348 8.56 -8.86 9.24
C ASP A 348 7.99 -8.75 10.66
N GLY A 349 8.70 -8.04 11.54
CA GLY A 349 8.27 -7.82 12.93
C GLY A 349 8.57 -8.96 13.90
N LEU A 350 9.27 -10.01 13.47
CA LEU A 350 9.83 -10.99 14.40
C LEU A 350 10.89 -10.34 15.32
N THR A 351 10.95 -10.81 16.56
CA THR A 351 12.08 -10.51 17.45
C THR A 351 13.30 -11.34 17.04
N GLU A 352 14.50 -10.88 17.39
CA GLU A 352 15.75 -11.62 17.14
C GLU A 352 15.71 -13.03 17.76
N ASP A 353 15.15 -13.14 18.96
CA ASP A 353 14.99 -14.43 19.67
C ASP A 353 14.02 -15.37 18.95
N ALA A 354 12.84 -14.87 18.53
CA ALA A 354 11.89 -15.67 17.76
C ALA A 354 12.50 -16.13 16.44
N PHE A 355 13.21 -15.24 15.74
CA PHE A 355 13.91 -15.59 14.51
C PHE A 355 14.95 -16.70 14.74
N ALA A 356 15.78 -16.59 15.79
CA ALA A 356 16.75 -17.63 16.14
C ALA A 356 16.10 -19.00 16.43
N GLN A 357 15.00 -19.03 17.17
CA GLN A 357 14.27 -20.27 17.47
C GLN A 357 13.65 -20.89 16.20
N ILE A 358 13.12 -20.07 15.29
CA ILE A 358 12.61 -20.51 13.99
C ILE A 358 13.74 -21.11 13.14
N ILE A 359 14.89 -20.43 13.04
CA ILE A 359 16.05 -20.94 12.28
C ILE A 359 16.48 -22.29 12.84
N LYS A 360 16.55 -22.45 14.17
CA LYS A 360 16.89 -23.74 14.79
C LYS A 360 15.93 -24.85 14.37
N GLY A 361 14.62 -24.63 14.51
CA GLY A 361 13.60 -25.62 14.15
C GLY A 361 13.58 -25.97 12.67
N LEU A 362 13.79 -24.98 11.79
CA LEU A 362 13.92 -25.18 10.35
C LEU A 362 15.18 -25.96 10.00
N ALA A 363 16.33 -25.58 10.55
CA ALA A 363 17.61 -26.24 10.29
C ALA A 363 17.57 -27.71 10.74
N ASP A 364 17.00 -28.00 11.91
CA ASP A 364 16.73 -29.37 12.37
C ASP A 364 15.90 -30.15 11.34
N TYR A 365 14.81 -29.57 10.85
CA TYR A 365 13.94 -30.22 9.87
C TYR A 365 14.63 -30.42 8.50
N LEU A 366 15.45 -29.47 8.05
CA LEU A 366 16.20 -29.60 6.79
C LEU A 366 17.21 -30.76 6.81
N THR A 367 17.69 -31.19 7.98
CA THR A 367 18.58 -32.37 8.07
C THR A 367 17.88 -33.69 7.74
N ILE A 368 16.56 -33.75 7.87
CA ILE A 368 15.75 -34.95 7.64
C ILE A 368 14.96 -34.91 6.33
N ASN A 369 14.80 -33.73 5.71
CA ASN A 369 14.10 -33.56 4.45
C ASN A 369 14.95 -32.77 3.43
N ASP A 370 15.52 -33.48 2.46
CA ASP A 370 16.34 -32.90 1.39
C ASP A 370 15.56 -32.12 0.33
N LEU A 371 14.23 -32.24 0.29
CA LEU A 371 13.36 -31.53 -0.66
C LEU A 371 12.81 -30.22 -0.10
N ALA A 372 12.88 -30.02 1.22
CA ALA A 372 12.38 -28.81 1.85
C ALA A 372 13.25 -27.59 1.51
N ARG A 373 12.60 -26.47 1.19
CA ARG A 373 13.24 -25.17 0.91
C ARG A 373 12.53 -24.11 1.72
N VAL A 374 13.29 -23.23 2.37
CA VAL A 374 12.77 -22.15 3.21
C VAL A 374 12.78 -20.86 2.39
N HIS A 375 11.63 -20.20 2.35
CA HIS A 375 11.42 -18.93 1.69
C HIS A 375 11.06 -17.88 2.75
N PHE A 376 12.03 -17.05 3.14
CA PHE A 376 11.75 -15.91 4.00
C PHE A 376 10.94 -14.88 3.23
N PHE A 377 9.76 -14.57 3.73
CA PHE A 377 8.84 -13.62 3.13
C PHE A 377 8.93 -12.29 3.86
N THR A 378 9.27 -11.24 3.13
CA THR A 378 9.30 -9.87 3.65
C THR A 378 8.62 -8.91 2.69
N ARG A 379 7.89 -7.95 3.27
CA ARG A 379 7.30 -6.81 2.55
C ARG A 379 8.21 -5.59 2.60
N ASP A 380 9.27 -5.63 3.41
CA ASP A 380 10.25 -4.56 3.51
C ASP A 380 11.24 -4.63 2.34
N ALA A 381 11.01 -3.74 1.38
CA ALA A 381 11.86 -3.58 0.21
C ALA A 381 12.98 -2.55 0.41
N SER A 382 13.26 -2.15 1.66
CA SER A 382 14.35 -1.24 1.99
C SER A 382 15.70 -1.81 1.52
N TRP A 383 16.56 -0.92 1.05
CA TRP A 383 17.88 -1.30 0.56
C TRP A 383 18.70 -2.00 1.66
N GLY A 384 19.30 -3.14 1.33
CA GLY A 384 20.10 -3.95 2.26
C GLY A 384 19.32 -4.86 3.22
N HIS A 385 17.98 -4.81 3.24
CA HIS A 385 17.16 -5.63 4.14
C HIS A 385 17.27 -7.14 3.81
N GLU A 386 17.25 -7.48 2.52
CA GLU A 386 17.44 -8.85 2.04
C GLU A 386 18.79 -9.43 2.51
N ASP A 387 19.86 -8.66 2.33
CA ASP A 387 21.21 -9.06 2.72
C ASP A 387 21.31 -9.23 4.25
N ALA A 388 20.62 -8.39 5.02
CA ALA A 388 20.57 -8.51 6.48
C ALA A 388 19.94 -9.85 6.90
N ILE A 389 18.79 -10.24 6.34
CA ILE A 389 18.16 -11.53 6.62
C ILE A 389 19.10 -12.70 6.29
N LYS A 390 19.75 -12.66 5.12
CA LYS A 390 20.71 -13.70 4.71
C LYS A 390 21.89 -13.79 5.67
N ASN A 391 22.51 -12.65 5.99
CA ASN A 391 23.67 -12.58 6.88
C ASN A 391 23.34 -13.07 8.29
N ASP A 392 22.17 -12.71 8.83
CA ASP A 392 21.77 -13.15 10.16
C ASP A 392 21.43 -14.64 10.18
N THR A 393 20.82 -15.16 9.11
CA THR A 393 20.61 -16.61 8.93
C THR A 393 21.95 -17.37 8.91
N VAL A 394 22.95 -16.89 8.16
CA VAL A 394 24.30 -17.48 8.13
C VAL A 394 24.92 -17.53 9.53
N LYS A 395 24.92 -16.40 10.26
CA LYS A 395 25.46 -16.34 11.63
C LYS A 395 24.78 -17.34 12.56
N LEU A 396 23.45 -17.45 12.48
CA LEU A 396 22.67 -18.37 13.31
C LEU A 396 23.00 -19.83 12.99
N LEU A 397 23.03 -20.20 11.70
CA LEU A 397 23.39 -21.55 11.27
C LEU A 397 24.80 -21.93 11.73
N ASP A 398 25.79 -21.07 11.51
CA ASP A 398 27.18 -21.29 11.95
C ASP A 398 27.26 -21.46 13.47
N SER A 399 26.58 -20.59 14.23
CA SER A 399 26.56 -20.66 15.69
C SER A 399 25.95 -21.95 16.25
N MET A 400 25.06 -22.60 15.49
CA MET A 400 24.38 -23.83 15.86
C MET A 400 25.02 -25.08 15.24
N GLY A 401 26.07 -24.93 14.42
CA GLY A 401 26.81 -26.03 13.79
C GLY A 401 26.18 -26.60 12.52
N TYR A 402 25.32 -25.84 11.82
CA TYR A 402 24.77 -26.21 10.52
C TYR A 402 25.61 -25.64 9.36
N ASP A 403 25.38 -26.17 8.16
CA ASP A 403 26.07 -25.71 6.95
C ASP A 403 25.47 -24.38 6.44
N SER A 404 26.17 -23.28 6.66
CA SER A 404 25.74 -21.94 6.20
C SER A 404 25.72 -21.80 4.68
N ARG A 405 26.36 -22.70 3.92
CA ARG A 405 26.23 -22.76 2.45
C ARG A 405 24.78 -23.04 2.01
N TRP A 406 23.89 -23.47 2.90
CA TRP A 406 22.45 -23.52 2.63
C TRP A 406 21.83 -22.15 2.29
N VAL A 407 22.48 -21.02 2.60
CA VAL A 407 21.96 -19.68 2.29
C VAL A 407 22.41 -19.20 0.91
N THR A 408 23.66 -19.46 0.52
CA THR A 408 24.28 -18.97 -0.74
C THR A 408 24.35 -20.03 -1.85
N GLY A 409 24.30 -21.31 -1.47
CA GLY A 409 24.74 -22.42 -2.31
C GLY A 409 26.24 -22.35 -2.65
N ASP A 410 26.74 -23.40 -3.31
CA ASP A 410 28.11 -23.40 -3.84
C ASP A 410 28.30 -22.51 -5.10
N GLY A 411 27.23 -21.92 -5.62
CA GLY A 411 27.23 -21.07 -6.82
C GLY A 411 27.45 -19.57 -6.57
N GLU A 412 27.09 -19.02 -5.40
CA GLU A 412 27.33 -17.60 -5.08
C GLU A 412 28.70 -17.36 -4.42
N ALA A 413 29.27 -18.35 -3.74
CA ALA A 413 30.62 -18.22 -3.17
C ALA A 413 31.72 -18.00 -4.23
N ALA A 414 31.45 -18.37 -5.50
CA ALA A 414 32.34 -18.13 -6.64
C ALA A 414 32.15 -16.76 -7.31
N LEU A 415 31.11 -16.00 -6.96
CA LEU A 415 30.76 -14.71 -7.56
C LEU A 415 30.60 -13.66 -6.47
N GLY A 416 31.73 -13.22 -5.91
CA GLY A 416 31.76 -12.01 -5.09
C GLY A 416 31.08 -10.86 -5.84
N PHE A 417 30.14 -10.19 -5.16
CA PHE A 417 29.50 -8.91 -5.53
C PHE A 417 29.75 -8.42 -6.97
N GLY A 418 28.81 -8.73 -7.87
CA GLY A 418 28.67 -8.06 -9.17
C GLY A 418 29.49 -8.65 -10.31
N GLY A 419 28.94 -9.66 -10.98
CA GLY A 419 29.47 -10.15 -12.25
C GLY A 419 28.47 -11.04 -12.95
N SER A 420 28.08 -10.65 -14.17
CA SER A 420 27.21 -11.41 -15.07
C SER A 420 27.78 -12.81 -15.32
N GLY A 421 27.02 -13.84 -14.95
CA GLY A 421 27.33 -15.23 -15.21
C GLY A 421 27.26 -15.56 -16.70
N ALA A 422 28.41 -15.61 -17.33
CA ALA A 422 28.71 -16.43 -18.50
C ALA A 422 30.23 -16.60 -18.55
N ASP A 423 30.69 -17.83 -18.78
CA ASP A 423 32.09 -18.20 -19.05
C ASP A 423 32.99 -18.46 -17.83
N ALA A 424 32.70 -19.53 -17.07
CA ALA A 424 33.72 -20.19 -16.26
C ALA A 424 33.42 -21.69 -16.06
N PHE A 425 33.28 -22.44 -17.15
CA PHE A 425 33.45 -23.90 -17.08
C PHE A 425 34.69 -24.27 -17.89
N GLY A 426 35.85 -24.18 -17.24
CA GLY A 426 37.06 -24.81 -17.73
C GLY A 426 36.91 -26.32 -17.63
N GLU A 427 36.84 -26.99 -18.77
CA GLU A 427 37.01 -28.44 -18.90
C GLU A 427 38.43 -28.80 -18.46
N ASN A 428 38.64 -29.05 -17.16
CA ASN A 428 39.71 -29.87 -16.58
C ASN A 428 39.73 -29.64 -15.06
N GLU A 429 39.10 -30.52 -14.30
CA GLU A 429 39.56 -31.03 -12.99
C GLU A 429 38.47 -31.95 -12.41
N LEU A 430 38.74 -33.25 -12.49
CA LEU A 430 37.98 -34.29 -11.82
C LEU A 430 38.85 -34.87 -10.71
N GLU A 431 38.18 -35.25 -9.62
CA GLU A 431 38.63 -36.00 -8.43
C GLU A 431 38.78 -35.12 -7.16
N ASP A 432 37.82 -35.30 -6.24
CA ASP A 432 37.63 -34.66 -4.91
C ASP A 432 36.83 -33.34 -4.82
N MET A 433 35.76 -33.16 -5.61
CA MET A 433 34.74 -32.17 -5.24
C MET A 433 33.77 -32.76 -4.20
N GLU A 434 33.72 -32.16 -3.00
CA GLU A 434 32.60 -32.32 -2.07
C GLU A 434 31.27 -32.20 -2.86
N LYS A 435 30.25 -32.99 -2.49
CA LYS A 435 28.94 -32.88 -3.15
C LYS A 435 28.48 -31.42 -3.09
N PRO A 436 28.07 -30.83 -4.23
CA PRO A 436 27.67 -29.44 -4.23
C PRO A 436 26.49 -29.23 -3.27
N VAL A 437 26.62 -28.27 -2.37
CA VAL A 437 25.60 -27.87 -1.42
C VAL A 437 24.58 -27.01 -2.15
N GLU A 438 23.39 -27.57 -2.33
CA GLU A 438 22.25 -26.83 -2.87
C GLU A 438 21.78 -25.77 -1.87
N GLN A 439 21.44 -24.57 -2.38
CA GLN A 439 20.78 -23.52 -1.61
C GLN A 439 19.42 -24.02 -1.10
N ARG A 440 19.15 -23.77 0.19
CA ARG A 440 17.91 -24.14 0.89
C ARG A 440 17.18 -22.97 1.54
N PHE A 441 17.83 -21.82 1.75
CA PHE A 441 17.20 -20.60 2.23
C PHE A 441 17.18 -19.54 1.13
N PHE A 442 16.00 -18.97 0.89
CA PHE A 442 15.75 -17.90 -0.07
C PHE A 442 15.06 -16.73 0.63
N VAL A 443 15.14 -15.54 0.04
CA VAL A 443 14.42 -14.35 0.50
C VAL A 443 13.54 -13.85 -0.63
N ASP A 444 12.23 -13.82 -0.39
CA ASP A 444 11.22 -13.31 -1.29
C ASP A 444 10.73 -11.94 -0.80
N VAL A 445 11.18 -10.88 -1.48
CA VAL A 445 10.76 -9.50 -1.18
C VAL A 445 9.52 -9.15 -2.01
N CYS A 446 8.35 -9.16 -1.36
CA CYS A 446 7.04 -9.04 -2.00
C CYS A 446 6.27 -7.83 -1.44
N VAL A 447 6.23 -6.73 -2.20
CA VAL A 447 5.62 -5.47 -1.73
C VAL A 447 4.13 -5.40 -2.03
N ASP A 448 3.76 -5.77 -3.26
CA ASP A 448 2.39 -5.67 -3.76
C ASP A 448 1.65 -7.02 -3.79
N GLU A 449 0.33 -6.95 -3.95
CA GLU A 449 -0.54 -8.12 -3.96
C GLU A 449 -0.20 -9.15 -5.06
N ARG A 450 0.34 -8.69 -6.20
CA ARG A 450 0.67 -9.57 -7.33
C ARG A 450 1.88 -10.41 -6.97
N ASP A 451 2.93 -9.78 -6.44
CA ASP A 451 4.15 -10.47 -6.02
C ASP A 451 3.85 -11.47 -4.90
N ILE A 452 3.05 -11.05 -3.91
CA ILE A 452 2.62 -11.93 -2.82
C ILE A 452 1.82 -13.12 -3.35
N SER A 453 0.86 -12.90 -4.25
CA SER A 453 0.06 -13.98 -4.85
C SER A 453 0.93 -14.96 -5.64
N LYS A 454 1.90 -14.46 -6.40
CA LYS A 454 2.87 -15.28 -7.13
C LYS A 454 3.74 -16.09 -6.16
N CYS A 455 4.26 -15.46 -5.11
CA CYS A 455 5.07 -16.10 -4.09
C CYS A 455 4.31 -17.24 -3.40
N ILE A 456 3.09 -16.99 -2.91
CA ILE A 456 2.27 -17.99 -2.20
C ILE A 456 1.86 -19.16 -3.12
N ASN A 457 1.74 -18.93 -4.42
CA ASN A 457 1.31 -19.94 -5.40
C ASN A 457 2.19 -21.21 -5.41
N GLU A 458 3.46 -21.08 -5.04
CA GLU A 458 4.45 -22.16 -5.05
C GLU A 458 4.66 -22.79 -3.66
N GLN A 459 3.99 -22.28 -2.63
CA GLN A 459 4.26 -22.66 -1.24
C GLN A 459 3.48 -23.91 -0.83
N ARG A 460 4.14 -24.78 -0.06
CA ARG A 460 3.55 -26.02 0.46
C ARG A 460 2.90 -25.80 1.83
N VAL A 461 3.52 -24.97 2.67
CA VAL A 461 3.05 -24.61 4.01
C VAL A 461 3.56 -23.21 4.36
N ILE A 462 2.79 -22.46 5.16
CA ILE A 462 3.22 -21.18 5.75
C ILE A 462 3.51 -21.41 7.23
N LEU A 463 4.70 -21.01 7.69
CA LEU A 463 5.13 -21.01 9.08
C LEU A 463 5.12 -19.55 9.58
N ASP A 464 4.02 -19.10 10.18
CA ASP A 464 3.86 -17.71 10.64
C ASP A 464 3.84 -17.60 12.16
N MET A 465 4.98 -17.16 12.71
CA MET A 465 5.22 -17.02 14.15
C MET A 465 5.22 -15.57 14.63
N ARG A 466 4.81 -14.62 13.78
CA ARG A 466 4.87 -13.18 14.09
C ARG A 466 3.85 -12.74 15.15
N GLY A 467 2.75 -13.47 15.28
CA GLY A 467 1.63 -13.05 16.14
C GLY A 467 0.88 -11.81 15.62
N THR A 468 1.05 -11.47 14.34
CA THR A 468 0.40 -10.34 13.67
C THR A 468 -0.62 -10.81 12.63
N MET A 469 -1.51 -9.89 12.22
CA MET A 469 -2.54 -10.17 11.22
C MET A 469 -2.13 -9.62 9.85
N ASP A 470 -1.87 -10.49 8.87
CA ASP A 470 -1.75 -10.13 7.46
C ASP A 470 -2.93 -10.71 6.68
N VAL A 471 -4.01 -9.93 6.61
CA VAL A 471 -5.28 -10.36 6.02
C VAL A 471 -5.09 -10.79 4.56
N PHE A 472 -4.25 -10.10 3.80
CA PHE A 472 -4.03 -10.42 2.39
C PHE A 472 -3.31 -11.75 2.21
N VAL A 473 -2.23 -11.98 2.96
CA VAL A 473 -1.48 -13.24 2.93
C VAL A 473 -2.39 -14.39 3.33
N TYR A 474 -3.21 -14.23 4.38
CA TYR A 474 -4.06 -15.31 4.89
C TYR A 474 -5.23 -15.64 3.94
N VAL A 475 -5.90 -14.63 3.38
CA VAL A 475 -6.95 -14.86 2.36
C VAL A 475 -6.37 -15.50 1.10
N THR A 476 -5.15 -15.10 0.72
CA THR A 476 -4.45 -15.69 -0.42
C THR A 476 -4.05 -17.14 -0.14
N ALA A 477 -3.52 -17.44 1.05
CA ALA A 477 -3.18 -18.80 1.47
C ALA A 477 -4.40 -19.73 1.44
N ILE A 478 -5.55 -19.27 1.96
CA ILE A 478 -6.83 -20.01 1.88
C ILE A 478 -7.21 -20.25 0.41
N SER A 479 -7.13 -19.22 -0.43
CA SER A 479 -7.46 -19.32 -1.87
C SER A 479 -6.55 -20.30 -2.61
N LYS A 480 -5.26 -20.32 -2.26
CA LYS A 480 -4.25 -21.24 -2.82
C LYS A 480 -4.28 -22.63 -2.18
N GLY A 481 -5.05 -22.84 -1.11
CA GLY A 481 -5.11 -24.12 -0.40
C GLY A 481 -3.85 -24.42 0.41
N VAL A 482 -3.12 -23.41 0.87
CA VAL A 482 -1.85 -23.58 1.58
C VAL A 482 -2.11 -23.61 3.10
N PRO A 483 -1.77 -24.71 3.81
CA PRO A 483 -1.92 -24.78 5.25
C PRO A 483 -1.00 -23.78 5.98
N ARG A 484 -1.47 -23.29 7.13
CA ARG A 484 -0.71 -22.36 7.99
C ARG A 484 -0.41 -22.96 9.36
N ILE A 485 0.83 -22.85 9.82
CA ILE A 485 1.26 -23.18 11.17
C ILE A 485 1.51 -21.86 11.92
N SER A 486 0.97 -21.69 13.13
CA SER A 486 1.11 -20.44 13.89
C SER A 486 1.03 -20.66 15.41
N LEU A 487 1.36 -19.64 16.20
CA LEU A 487 1.25 -19.64 17.67
C LEU A 487 -0.17 -19.38 18.18
N SER A 488 -1.08 -18.95 17.31
CA SER A 488 -2.47 -18.68 17.70
C SER A 488 -3.46 -18.93 16.57
N ALA A 489 -4.68 -19.28 16.96
CA ALA A 489 -5.80 -19.37 16.04
C ALA A 489 -6.36 -17.97 15.73
N ASP A 490 -6.95 -17.83 14.54
CA ASP A 490 -7.69 -16.63 14.16
C ASP A 490 -8.85 -16.99 13.21
N GLN A 491 -9.52 -15.98 12.67
CA GLN A 491 -10.66 -16.21 11.76
C GLN A 491 -10.28 -16.94 10.45
N PHE A 492 -9.01 -16.92 10.07
CA PHE A 492 -8.43 -17.54 8.88
C PHE A 492 -7.68 -18.86 9.17
N LEU A 493 -7.48 -19.24 10.44
CA LEU A 493 -6.83 -20.49 10.84
C LEU A 493 -7.63 -21.23 11.91
N VAL A 494 -8.12 -22.42 11.54
CA VAL A 494 -8.71 -23.37 12.47
C VAL A 494 -7.74 -24.54 12.65
N SER A 495 -7.17 -24.66 13.87
CA SER A 495 -6.20 -25.71 14.20
C SER A 495 -6.76 -27.11 13.95
N GLY A 496 -5.94 -27.99 13.36
CA GLY A 496 -6.31 -29.36 12.98
C GLY A 496 -7.14 -29.46 11.70
N LYS A 497 -7.42 -28.33 11.04
CA LYS A 497 -8.13 -28.26 9.76
C LYS A 497 -7.22 -27.71 8.68
N ASN A 498 -7.36 -26.42 8.38
CA ASN A 498 -6.60 -25.72 7.34
C ASN A 498 -5.20 -25.29 7.81
N GLY A 499 -4.71 -25.88 8.90
CA GLY A 499 -3.45 -25.53 9.52
C GLY A 499 -3.35 -26.04 10.97
N MET A 500 -2.30 -25.62 11.65
CA MET A 500 -1.96 -26.08 13.00
C MET A 500 -1.59 -24.90 13.89
N VAL A 501 -2.11 -24.91 15.12
CA VAL A 501 -1.64 -24.02 16.18
C VAL A 501 -0.68 -24.81 17.06
N ILE A 502 0.52 -24.26 17.27
CA ILE A 502 1.54 -24.83 18.15
C ILE A 502 1.76 -23.91 19.36
N ASP A 503 2.15 -24.48 20.49
CA ASP A 503 2.34 -23.72 21.73
C ASP A 503 3.78 -23.18 21.86
N ASP A 504 4.75 -23.84 21.21
CA ASP A 504 6.17 -23.58 21.37
C ASP A 504 6.97 -23.80 20.06
N PHE A 505 8.08 -23.08 19.89
CA PHE A 505 8.94 -23.19 18.71
C PHE A 505 9.57 -24.59 18.55
N SER A 506 9.71 -25.37 19.62
CA SER A 506 10.18 -26.76 19.55
C SER A 506 9.26 -27.70 18.77
N ASP A 507 7.98 -27.34 18.58
CA ASP A 507 7.03 -28.12 17.79
C ASP A 507 7.12 -27.85 16.28
N ILE A 508 7.98 -26.93 15.82
CA ILE A 508 8.15 -26.59 14.40
C ILE A 508 8.47 -27.84 13.57
N GLY A 509 9.47 -28.64 13.96
CA GLY A 509 9.87 -29.82 13.19
C GLY A 509 8.72 -30.83 13.04
N ARG A 510 8.01 -31.12 14.14
CA ARG A 510 6.87 -32.05 14.15
C ARG A 510 5.69 -31.55 13.30
N SER A 511 5.39 -30.26 13.38
CA SER A 511 4.29 -29.64 12.62
C SER A 511 4.60 -29.56 11.12
N LEU A 512 5.86 -29.33 10.74
CA LEU A 512 6.33 -29.44 9.35
C LEU A 512 6.23 -30.87 8.83
N THR A 513 6.73 -31.88 9.57
CA THR A 513 6.59 -33.30 9.23
C THR A 513 5.13 -33.67 8.93
N TYR A 514 4.17 -33.16 9.72
CA TYR A 514 2.76 -33.46 9.52
C TYR A 514 2.24 -33.09 8.12
N TYR A 515 2.66 -31.94 7.56
CA TYR A 515 2.19 -31.45 6.26
C TYR A 515 3.10 -31.77 5.08
N LEU A 516 4.40 -31.92 5.32
CA LEU A 516 5.38 -32.09 4.25
C LEU A 516 5.66 -33.58 3.95
N ASP A 517 5.57 -34.46 4.95
CA ASP A 517 5.86 -35.88 4.77
C ASP A 517 4.59 -36.69 4.40
N SER A 518 3.40 -36.16 4.72
CA SER A 518 2.11 -36.80 4.44
C SER A 518 1.29 -36.02 3.41
N PHE A 519 1.18 -36.60 2.21
CA PHE A 519 0.32 -36.05 1.16
C PHE A 519 -1.16 -36.03 1.56
N GLU A 520 -1.61 -37.01 2.36
CA GLU A 520 -2.99 -37.10 2.85
C GLU A 520 -3.33 -35.92 3.78
N ASN A 521 -2.46 -35.63 4.76
CA ASN A 521 -2.66 -34.52 5.70
C ASN A 521 -2.69 -33.16 4.98
N TRP A 522 -1.77 -32.97 4.02
CA TRP A 522 -1.74 -31.76 3.20
C TRP A 522 -3.01 -31.62 2.35
N ASN A 523 -3.45 -32.70 1.70
CA ASN A 523 -4.65 -32.68 0.87
C ASN A 523 -5.91 -32.44 1.71
N GLN A 524 -5.98 -32.98 2.93
CA GLN A 524 -7.07 -32.68 3.86
C GLN A 524 -7.09 -31.19 4.23
N ALA A 525 -5.93 -30.59 4.50
CA ALA A 525 -5.85 -29.17 4.80
C ALA A 525 -6.26 -28.29 3.60
N LEU A 526 -5.93 -28.70 2.37
CA LEU A 526 -6.39 -28.04 1.15
C LEU A 526 -7.92 -28.04 1.04
N VAL A 527 -8.57 -29.19 1.33
CA VAL A 527 -10.04 -29.29 1.38
C VAL A 527 -10.62 -28.38 2.47
N GLU A 528 -10.01 -28.34 3.65
CA GLU A 528 -10.47 -27.45 4.73
C GLU A 528 -10.24 -25.96 4.40
N CYS A 529 -9.18 -25.59 3.66
CA CYS A 529 -9.01 -24.26 3.10
C CYS A 529 -10.18 -23.91 2.16
N TYR A 530 -10.57 -24.83 1.27
CA TYR A 530 -11.71 -24.62 0.38
C TYR A 530 -13.01 -24.37 1.15
N GLU A 531 -13.30 -25.19 2.17
CA GLU A 531 -14.49 -25.03 3.01
C GLU A 531 -14.47 -23.72 3.81
N LEU A 532 -13.32 -23.35 4.37
CA LEU A 532 -13.16 -22.07 5.08
C LEU A 532 -13.32 -20.88 4.13
N GLY A 533 -12.80 -20.99 2.90
CA GLY A 533 -12.89 -19.97 1.87
C GLY A 533 -14.33 -19.60 1.51
N GLN A 534 -15.29 -20.54 1.62
CA GLN A 534 -16.71 -20.24 1.36
C GLN A 534 -17.27 -19.09 2.21
N LYS A 535 -16.68 -18.83 3.40
CA LYS A 535 -17.06 -17.73 4.30
C LYS A 535 -16.60 -16.35 3.83
N TYR A 536 -15.64 -16.29 2.90
CA TYR A 536 -14.98 -15.06 2.44
C TYR A 536 -15.14 -14.84 0.93
N THR A 537 -16.11 -15.51 0.31
CA THR A 537 -16.46 -15.27 -1.09
C THR A 537 -17.06 -13.88 -1.28
N THR A 538 -16.94 -13.34 -2.50
CA THR A 538 -17.53 -12.06 -2.90
C THR A 538 -19.02 -11.97 -2.50
N SER A 539 -19.82 -13.03 -2.66
CA SER A 539 -21.24 -13.04 -2.32
C SER A 539 -21.50 -12.90 -0.81
N VAL A 540 -20.69 -13.53 0.04
CA VAL A 540 -20.79 -13.41 1.50
C VAL A 540 -20.36 -12.02 1.96
N LEU A 541 -19.27 -11.48 1.43
CA LEU A 541 -18.83 -10.11 1.73
C LEU A 541 -19.89 -9.08 1.31
N LEU A 542 -20.50 -9.24 0.13
CA LEU A 542 -21.62 -8.39 -0.32
C LEU A 542 -22.83 -8.49 0.61
N LYS A 543 -23.14 -9.68 1.15
CA LYS A 543 -24.22 -9.85 2.12
C LYS A 543 -23.93 -9.10 3.42
N LYS A 544 -22.68 -9.07 3.89
CA LYS A 544 -22.27 -8.23 5.03
C LYS A 544 -22.46 -6.73 4.69
N TRP A 545 -21.98 -6.29 3.54
CA TRP A 545 -22.14 -4.90 3.08
C TRP A 545 -23.61 -4.46 2.91
N ARG A 546 -24.49 -5.35 2.42
CA ARG A 546 -25.93 -5.10 2.32
C ARG A 546 -26.57 -4.78 3.67
N LYS A 547 -26.13 -5.45 4.74
CA LYS A 547 -26.56 -5.17 6.12
C LYS A 547 -26.05 -3.81 6.58
N VAL A 548 -24.78 -3.49 6.36
CA VAL A 548 -24.19 -2.19 6.73
C VAL A 548 -24.91 -1.04 6.05
N LEU A 549 -25.19 -1.18 4.75
CA LEU A 549 -25.75 -0.11 3.94
C LEU A 549 -27.30 -0.10 3.88
N ASN A 550 -27.96 -1.07 4.52
CA ASN A 550 -29.40 -1.27 4.53
C ASN A 550 -30.04 -1.26 3.13
N PHE A 551 -29.59 -2.12 2.22
CA PHE A 551 -30.22 -2.30 0.90
C PHE A 551 -30.63 -3.75 0.62
N SER A 552 -31.74 -3.91 -0.12
CA SER A 552 -32.31 -5.21 -0.49
C SER A 552 -31.43 -5.97 -1.49
N GLU A 553 -31.68 -7.28 -1.61
CA GLU A 553 -30.91 -8.19 -2.48
C GLU A 553 -30.89 -7.84 -3.97
#